data_AF-A0A9E5KG60-F1
#
_entry.id   AF-A0A9E5KG60-F1
#
_cell.length_a   1.000
_cell.length_b   1.000
_cell.length_c   1.000
_cell.angle_alpha   90.00
_cell.angle_beta   90.00
_cell.angle_gamma   90.00
#
_symmetry.space_group_name_H-M   'P 1'
#
loop_
_entity.id
_entity.type
_entity.pdbx_description
1 polymer ?
#
loop_
_entity_poly.entity_id
_entity_poly.type
_entity_poly.pdbx_seq_one_letter_code
_entity_poly.pdbx_strand_id
1 'polypeptide(L)'
;QTGEILKDWDESKIGGVATPRIHSPLNDLPSKGHEMIDFAAEIGIPLMDWQKFVAIHGHKIKEDGRWHSQLNNLCLARQNGKSTFMLIRILTGMYVWGENLQLSSAHRLTTSLETFRQMVGIIESNDKLASEVKKIRWQHGAEEMELKGGRRFVVKAANNASRGISAPSTIHLDELREYKDEDAWSSMRYTMMASKNPQVWTYSNAGDQHSVILNKLRERGLAASTNPSDTIGWFEWSAEPDSPITLPSGKINWSAFAQANPSLGITMHPDNLKAVINDPPDIVKTEVMCLWVDTINSAIDAQKWALCQTDPIPLDPHKETWFGLDLSPDRKFGALVATQKLSGERFNLV
;
A
#
# COMPACT_ATOMS: atom_id res chain seq x y z
N GLN A 1 3.76 -17.03 -11.01
CA GLN A 1 2.91 -16.97 -12.22
C GLN A 1 3.11 -15.61 -12.85
N THR A 2 3.77 -15.56 -14.01
CA THR A 2 3.71 -14.40 -14.91
C THR A 2 2.25 -14.22 -15.31
N GLY A 3 1.66 -13.05 -15.04
CA GLY A 3 0.23 -12.83 -15.24
C GLY A 3 -0.15 -12.98 -16.71
N GLU A 4 -1.01 -13.96 -17.02
CA GLU A 4 -1.61 -14.06 -18.35
C GLU A 4 -2.49 -12.84 -18.61
N ILE A 5 -2.43 -12.34 -19.86
CA ILE A 5 -3.31 -11.28 -20.33
C ILE A 5 -4.71 -11.88 -20.48
N LEU A 6 -5.63 -11.50 -19.58
CA LEU A 6 -7.02 -11.93 -19.67
C LEU A 6 -7.72 -11.09 -20.75
N LYS A 7 -8.30 -11.73 -21.77
CA LYS A 7 -8.93 -11.05 -22.91
C LYS A 7 -10.45 -11.24 -22.88
N ASP A 8 -11.16 -10.17 -22.52
CA ASP A 8 -12.57 -9.94 -22.89
C ASP A 8 -12.68 -8.56 -23.57
N TRP A 9 -12.94 -8.53 -24.88
CA TRP A 9 -12.72 -7.35 -25.73
C TRP A 9 -13.64 -6.16 -25.43
N ASP A 10 -14.82 -6.38 -24.87
CA ASP A 10 -15.79 -5.30 -24.61
C ASP A 10 -15.52 -4.60 -23.28
N GLU A 11 -15.08 -5.33 -22.25
CA GLU A 11 -14.76 -4.77 -20.92
C GLU A 11 -13.27 -4.48 -20.70
N SER A 12 -12.37 -5.05 -21.52
CA SER A 12 -10.92 -4.74 -21.48
C SER A 12 -10.59 -3.31 -21.93
N LYS A 13 -11.53 -2.59 -22.56
CA LYS A 13 -11.38 -1.16 -22.89
C LYS A 13 -11.50 -0.25 -21.66
N ILE A 14 -12.02 -0.75 -20.54
CA ILE A 14 -12.19 0.03 -19.30
C ILE A 14 -10.83 0.35 -18.69
N GLY A 15 -9.84 -0.56 -18.82
CA GLY A 15 -8.39 -0.36 -18.62
C GLY A 15 -7.95 0.36 -17.34
N GLY A 16 -7.04 -0.24 -16.57
CA GLY A 16 -6.37 0.48 -15.49
C GLY A 16 -5.62 1.73 -15.98
N VAL A 17 -5.58 2.79 -15.17
CA VAL A 17 -4.86 4.02 -15.52
C VAL A 17 -3.35 3.91 -15.27
N ALA A 18 -2.53 4.29 -16.24
CA ALA A 18 -1.07 4.19 -16.12
C ALA A 18 -0.46 5.21 -15.14
N THR A 19 -1.07 6.38 -15.00
CA THR A 19 -0.58 7.46 -14.13
C THR A 19 -1.39 7.49 -12.83
N PRO A 20 -0.74 7.61 -11.66
CA PRO A 20 -1.43 7.68 -10.37
C PRO A 20 -2.27 8.95 -10.27
N ARG A 21 -3.35 8.90 -9.48
CA ARG A 21 -4.22 10.06 -9.21
C ARG A 21 -3.47 11.13 -8.44
N ILE A 22 -2.72 10.71 -7.42
CA ILE A 22 -1.88 11.59 -6.61
C ILE A 22 -0.45 11.12 -6.75
N HIS A 23 0.43 12.04 -7.11
CA HIS A 23 1.86 11.81 -7.03
C HIS A 23 2.62 13.08 -6.65
N SER A 24 3.84 12.89 -6.14
CA SER A 24 4.77 13.99 -5.95
C SER A 24 5.13 14.66 -7.28
N PRO A 25 5.57 15.94 -7.27
CA PRO A 25 5.92 16.66 -8.51
C PRO A 25 6.93 15.90 -9.37
N LEU A 26 6.63 15.79 -10.66
CA LEU A 26 7.53 15.14 -11.62
C LEU A 26 8.71 16.06 -11.93
N ASN A 27 9.83 15.45 -12.33
CA ASN A 27 11.04 16.15 -12.71
C ASN A 27 11.78 15.43 -13.85
N ASP A 28 12.65 16.17 -14.51
CA ASP A 28 13.44 15.72 -15.66
C ASP A 28 14.82 15.17 -15.27
N LEU A 29 15.05 14.88 -13.98
CA LEU A 29 16.31 14.28 -13.55
C LEU A 29 16.53 12.92 -14.26
N PRO A 30 17.79 12.50 -14.48
CA PRO A 30 18.07 11.17 -14.98
C PRO A 30 17.46 10.10 -14.05
N SER A 31 17.06 8.97 -14.62
CA SER A 31 16.47 7.86 -13.85
C SER A 31 17.20 6.56 -14.10
N LYS A 32 17.52 5.86 -13.02
CA LYS A 32 17.94 4.45 -13.08
C LYS A 32 16.76 3.50 -13.35
N GLY A 33 15.52 4.01 -13.32
CA GLY A 33 14.32 3.22 -13.59
C GLY A 33 14.32 2.55 -14.96
N HIS A 34 14.99 3.12 -15.95
CA HIS A 34 15.15 2.50 -17.27
C HIS A 34 15.90 1.16 -17.19
N GLU A 35 16.97 1.10 -16.39
CA GLU A 35 17.72 -0.14 -16.17
C GLU A 35 16.87 -1.21 -15.49
N MET A 36 15.98 -0.80 -14.56
CA MET A 36 15.02 -1.71 -13.91
C MET A 36 14.00 -2.27 -14.92
N ILE A 37 13.52 -1.43 -15.86
CA ILE A 37 12.58 -1.85 -16.91
C ILE A 37 13.24 -2.85 -17.85
N ASP A 38 14.47 -2.56 -18.30
CA ASP A 38 15.24 -3.41 -19.20
C ASP A 38 15.56 -4.75 -18.54
N PHE A 39 16.01 -4.73 -17.28
CA PHE A 39 16.29 -5.94 -16.50
C PHE A 39 15.04 -6.79 -16.29
N ALA A 40 13.89 -6.17 -15.98
CA ALA A 40 12.64 -6.89 -15.81
C ALA A 40 12.22 -7.61 -17.11
N ALA A 41 12.40 -6.96 -18.27
CA ALA A 41 12.16 -7.58 -19.57
C ALA A 41 13.16 -8.72 -19.86
N GLU A 42 14.45 -8.54 -19.55
CA GLU A 42 15.50 -9.56 -19.72
C GLU A 42 15.18 -10.86 -18.95
N ILE A 43 14.64 -10.74 -17.73
CA ILE A 43 14.31 -11.91 -16.89
C ILE A 43 12.89 -12.46 -17.14
N GLY A 44 12.21 -11.99 -18.20
CA GLY A 44 10.89 -12.50 -18.62
C GLY A 44 9.71 -11.96 -17.81
N ILE A 45 9.87 -10.85 -17.10
CA ILE A 45 8.83 -10.22 -16.28
C ILE A 45 8.66 -8.75 -16.71
N PRO A 46 8.16 -8.49 -17.94
CA PRO A 46 8.00 -7.12 -18.41
C PRO A 46 7.07 -6.33 -17.49
N LEU A 47 7.49 -5.13 -17.11
CA LEU A 47 6.70 -4.25 -16.26
C LEU A 47 5.48 -3.69 -17.01
N MET A 48 4.35 -3.58 -16.31
CA MET A 48 3.17 -2.84 -16.78
C MET A 48 3.48 -1.34 -16.86
N ASP A 49 2.71 -0.57 -17.64
CA ASP A 49 3.02 0.85 -17.86
C ASP A 49 2.99 1.67 -16.57
N TRP A 50 2.08 1.38 -15.64
CA TRP A 50 2.09 2.00 -14.32
C TRP A 50 3.33 1.61 -13.50
N GLN A 51 3.82 0.36 -13.61
CA GLN A 51 5.07 -0.08 -12.95
C GLN A 51 6.28 0.62 -13.56
N LYS A 52 6.31 0.83 -14.88
CA LYS A 52 7.35 1.62 -15.56
C LYS A 52 7.35 3.06 -15.06
N PHE A 53 6.16 3.66 -14.90
CA PHE A 53 6.01 5.00 -14.32
C PHE A 53 6.66 5.08 -12.93
N VAL A 54 6.31 4.16 -12.02
CA VAL A 54 6.91 4.12 -10.67
C VAL A 54 8.42 3.84 -10.73
N ALA A 55 8.87 2.94 -11.62
CA ALA A 55 10.29 2.66 -11.79
C ALA A 55 11.06 3.93 -12.19
N ILE A 56 10.56 4.68 -13.17
CA ILE A 56 11.20 5.91 -13.67
C ILE A 56 11.19 7.00 -12.60
N HIS A 57 10.04 7.27 -11.98
CA HIS A 57 9.91 8.44 -11.10
C HIS A 57 10.41 8.17 -9.67
N GLY A 58 10.38 6.93 -9.19
CA GLY A 58 10.92 6.56 -7.87
C GLY A 58 12.44 6.38 -7.83
N HIS A 59 13.11 6.33 -8.99
CA HIS A 59 14.56 6.09 -9.10
C HIS A 59 15.30 7.23 -9.82
N LYS A 60 14.79 8.46 -9.68
CA LYS A 60 15.47 9.68 -10.10
C LYS A 60 16.75 9.86 -9.28
N ILE A 61 17.83 10.29 -9.95
CA ILE A 61 19.14 10.52 -9.33
C ILE A 61 19.53 11.99 -9.41
N LYS A 62 20.20 12.47 -8.37
CA LYS A 62 20.84 13.80 -8.33
C LYS A 62 22.20 13.73 -9.04
N GLU A 63 22.79 14.90 -9.27
CA GLU A 63 24.14 15.02 -9.86
C GLU A 63 25.22 14.28 -9.08
N ASP A 64 25.08 14.19 -7.74
CA ASP A 64 25.98 13.43 -6.87
C ASP A 64 25.78 11.89 -6.94
N GLY A 65 24.91 11.42 -7.85
CA GLY A 65 24.56 10.01 -8.03
C GLY A 65 23.66 9.43 -6.94
N ARG A 66 23.24 10.22 -5.94
CA ARG A 66 22.34 9.77 -4.90
C ARG A 66 20.88 9.82 -5.35
N TRP A 67 20.03 9.03 -4.69
CA TRP A 67 18.60 9.06 -4.93
C TRP A 67 18.04 10.46 -4.65
N HIS A 68 17.22 10.97 -5.57
CA HIS A 68 16.44 12.19 -5.36
C HIS A 68 15.39 11.95 -4.27
N SER A 69 14.61 10.87 -4.43
CA SER A 69 13.65 10.39 -3.45
C SER A 69 14.25 9.26 -2.62
N GLN A 70 14.63 9.58 -1.39
CA GLN A 70 15.11 8.59 -0.41
C GLN A 70 13.97 7.83 0.27
N LEU A 71 12.74 8.35 0.19
CA LEU A 71 11.54 7.70 0.70
C LEU A 71 10.49 7.68 -0.41
N ASN A 72 10.10 6.48 -0.82
CA ASN A 72 9.05 6.25 -1.79
C ASN A 72 7.89 5.47 -1.15
N ASN A 73 6.66 5.83 -1.53
CA ASN A 73 5.44 5.12 -1.18
C ASN A 73 4.66 4.77 -2.43
N LEU A 74 4.26 3.51 -2.52
CA LEU A 74 3.41 2.97 -3.56
C LEU A 74 2.10 2.50 -2.92
N CYS A 75 1.03 3.28 -3.12
CA CYS A 75 -0.30 3.00 -2.59
C CYS A 75 -1.27 2.70 -3.72
N LEU A 76 -1.88 1.51 -3.72
CA LEU A 76 -2.92 1.15 -4.66
C LEU A 76 -3.76 -0.03 -4.15
N ALA A 77 -4.85 -0.35 -4.84
CA ALA A 77 -5.74 -1.44 -4.46
C ALA A 77 -5.05 -2.82 -4.46
N ARG A 78 -5.70 -3.81 -3.82
CA ARG A 78 -5.18 -5.19 -3.74
C ARG A 78 -5.00 -5.82 -5.12
N GLN A 79 -4.15 -6.84 -5.20
CA GLN A 79 -3.94 -7.68 -6.40
C GLN A 79 -3.51 -6.94 -7.68
N ASN A 80 -3.03 -5.70 -7.57
CA ASN A 80 -2.53 -4.93 -8.71
C ASN A 80 -1.01 -5.08 -8.95
N GLY A 81 -0.35 -6.11 -8.44
CA GLY A 81 1.08 -6.32 -8.75
C GLY A 81 2.10 -5.44 -7.99
N LYS A 82 1.72 -4.88 -6.83
CA LYS A 82 2.66 -4.20 -5.91
C LYS A 82 3.83 -5.09 -5.49
N SER A 83 3.55 -6.32 -5.06
CA SER A 83 4.58 -7.27 -4.61
C SER A 83 5.51 -7.67 -5.76
N THR A 84 5.00 -7.77 -6.99
CA THR A 84 5.82 -7.96 -8.19
C THR A 84 6.78 -6.80 -8.41
N PHE A 85 6.31 -5.56 -8.30
CA PHE A 85 7.18 -4.38 -8.41
C PHE A 85 8.27 -4.39 -7.32
N MET A 86 7.90 -4.69 -6.06
CA MET A 86 8.86 -4.84 -4.95
C MET A 86 9.93 -5.89 -5.27
N LEU A 87 9.52 -7.06 -5.78
CA LEU A 87 10.43 -8.15 -6.15
C LEU A 87 11.42 -7.71 -7.22
N ILE A 88 10.93 -7.10 -8.31
CA ILE A 88 11.80 -6.62 -9.40
C ILE A 88 12.76 -5.54 -8.89
N ARG A 89 12.30 -4.66 -7.99
CA ARG A 89 13.16 -3.64 -7.39
C ARG A 89 14.27 -4.26 -6.53
N ILE A 90 13.95 -5.30 -5.76
CA ILE A 90 14.95 -6.02 -4.96
C ILE A 90 15.97 -6.68 -5.88
N LEU A 91 15.52 -7.43 -6.89
CA LEU A 91 16.41 -8.09 -7.85
C LEU A 91 17.29 -7.10 -8.60
N THR A 92 16.73 -5.98 -9.07
CA THR A 92 17.49 -4.93 -9.76
C THR A 92 18.55 -4.34 -8.82
N GLY A 93 18.19 -4.07 -7.56
CA GLY A 93 19.15 -3.62 -6.55
C GLY A 93 20.32 -4.59 -6.37
N MET A 94 20.05 -5.90 -6.36
CA MET A 94 21.07 -6.93 -6.17
C MET A 94 21.95 -7.14 -7.42
N TYR A 95 21.33 -7.31 -8.59
CA TYR A 95 22.00 -7.76 -9.81
C TYR A 95 22.51 -6.61 -10.68
N VAL A 96 21.82 -5.47 -10.69
CA VAL A 96 22.14 -4.35 -11.58
C VAL A 96 22.86 -3.22 -10.84
N TRP A 97 22.31 -2.78 -9.70
CA TRP A 97 22.83 -1.60 -8.98
C TRP A 97 23.90 -1.92 -7.93
N GLY A 98 24.11 -3.21 -7.63
CA GLY A 98 25.13 -3.63 -6.68
C GLY A 98 24.86 -3.17 -5.25
N GLU A 99 23.60 -3.06 -4.84
CA GLU A 99 23.22 -2.68 -3.48
C GLU A 99 23.65 -3.78 -2.50
N ASN A 100 24.50 -3.41 -1.54
CA ASN A 100 25.20 -4.37 -0.66
C ASN A 100 24.23 -5.14 0.25
N LEU A 101 23.25 -4.46 0.81
CA LEU A 101 22.29 -5.07 1.72
C LEU A 101 20.91 -4.44 1.52
N GLN A 102 19.93 -5.28 1.21
CA GLN A 102 18.52 -4.91 1.14
C GLN A 102 17.75 -5.69 2.20
N LEU A 103 16.81 -5.02 2.86
CA LEU A 103 16.00 -5.60 3.93
C LEU A 103 14.53 -5.51 3.55
N SER A 104 13.80 -6.61 3.61
CA SER A 104 12.34 -6.59 3.61
C SER A 104 11.83 -6.85 5.01
N SER A 105 10.89 -6.01 5.41
CA SER A 105 10.14 -6.13 6.66
C SER A 105 8.66 -6.20 6.30
N ALA A 106 7.97 -7.21 6.82
CA ALA A 106 6.51 -7.25 6.73
C ALA A 106 5.90 -7.44 8.11
N HIS A 107 4.66 -6.96 8.24
CA HIS A 107 3.84 -7.18 9.41
C HIS A 107 3.49 -8.67 9.59
N ARG A 108 3.31 -9.43 8.49
CA ARG A 108 3.08 -10.89 8.52
C ARG A 108 4.22 -11.63 7.84
N LEU A 109 4.95 -12.44 8.61
CA LEU A 109 6.09 -13.25 8.13
C LEU A 109 5.71 -14.21 6.99
N THR A 110 4.49 -14.74 7.00
CA THR A 110 4.01 -15.67 5.96
C THR A 110 3.95 -15.02 4.57
N THR A 111 3.52 -13.75 4.48
CA THR A 111 3.49 -12.99 3.23
C THR A 111 4.90 -12.73 2.69
N SER A 112 5.85 -12.44 3.59
CA SER A 112 7.26 -12.27 3.19
C SER A 112 7.87 -13.56 2.65
N LEU A 113 7.52 -14.71 3.22
CA LEU A 113 8.04 -16.00 2.79
C LEU A 113 7.57 -16.36 1.37
N GLU A 114 6.30 -16.10 1.05
CA GLU A 114 5.78 -16.29 -0.32
C GLU A 114 6.52 -15.41 -1.32
N THR A 115 6.76 -14.14 -0.99
CA THR A 115 7.52 -13.23 -1.87
C THR A 115 8.96 -13.71 -2.03
N PHE A 116 9.60 -14.20 -0.96
CA PHE A 116 10.94 -14.77 -1.02
C PHE A 116 10.99 -16.03 -1.90
N ARG A 117 10.01 -16.95 -1.76
CA ARG A 117 9.89 -18.13 -2.63
C ARG A 117 9.73 -17.78 -4.10
N GLN A 118 8.88 -16.80 -4.41
CA GLN A 118 8.70 -16.32 -5.78
C GLN A 118 10.01 -15.78 -6.36
N MET A 119 10.77 -15.02 -5.56
CA MET A 119 12.06 -14.47 -5.96
C MET A 119 13.08 -15.57 -6.24
N VAL A 120 13.17 -16.58 -5.36
CA VAL A 120 14.06 -17.74 -5.57
C VAL A 120 13.64 -18.51 -6.83
N GLY A 121 12.35 -18.74 -7.06
CA GLY A 121 11.88 -19.41 -8.27
C GLY A 121 12.26 -18.68 -9.56
N ILE A 122 12.19 -17.34 -9.57
CA ILE A 122 12.64 -16.53 -10.71
C ILE A 122 14.14 -16.71 -10.95
N ILE A 123 14.94 -16.66 -9.89
CA ILE A 123 16.39 -16.82 -9.97
C ILE A 123 16.77 -18.22 -10.45
N GLU A 124 16.17 -19.26 -9.90
CA GLU A 124 16.44 -20.66 -10.30
C GLU A 124 16.01 -20.96 -11.73
N SER A 125 15.02 -20.23 -12.26
CA SER A 125 14.58 -20.35 -13.66
C SER A 125 15.47 -19.61 -14.67
N ASN A 126 16.48 -18.87 -14.21
CA ASN A 126 17.37 -18.08 -15.06
C ASN A 126 18.84 -18.41 -14.75
N ASP A 127 19.50 -19.13 -15.66
CA ASP A 127 20.89 -19.61 -15.48
C ASP A 127 21.88 -18.48 -15.13
N LYS A 128 21.71 -17.29 -15.70
CA LYS A 128 22.56 -16.13 -15.42
C LYS A 128 22.41 -15.71 -13.95
N LEU A 129 21.17 -15.54 -13.48
CA LEU A 129 20.90 -15.17 -12.08
C LEU A 129 21.34 -16.28 -11.10
N ALA A 130 20.97 -17.53 -11.40
CA ALA A 130 21.32 -18.69 -10.59
C ALA A 130 22.85 -18.81 -10.41
N SER A 131 23.62 -18.53 -11.47
CA SER A 131 25.09 -18.61 -11.44
C SER A 131 25.75 -17.61 -10.48
N GLU A 132 25.09 -16.51 -10.13
CA GLU A 132 25.60 -15.52 -9.18
C GLU A 132 25.21 -15.82 -7.73
N VAL A 133 24.27 -16.74 -7.49
CA VAL A 133 23.87 -17.08 -6.11
C VAL A 133 25.01 -17.82 -5.41
N LYS A 134 25.36 -17.34 -4.22
CA LYS A 134 26.33 -17.99 -3.33
C LYS A 134 25.62 -18.87 -2.30
N LYS A 135 24.53 -18.38 -1.71
CA LYS A 135 23.80 -19.09 -0.66
C LYS A 135 22.36 -18.59 -0.54
N ILE A 136 21.44 -19.51 -0.30
CA ILE A 136 20.06 -19.23 0.12
C ILE A 136 19.84 -19.89 1.50
N ARG A 137 19.32 -19.13 2.45
CA ARG A 137 18.98 -19.58 3.80
C ARG A 137 17.47 -19.54 3.97
N TRP A 138 16.87 -20.68 4.31
CA TRP A 138 15.44 -20.89 4.50
C TRP A 138 15.01 -20.95 5.98
N GLN A 139 15.82 -20.39 6.87
CA GLN A 139 15.53 -20.43 8.30
C GLN A 139 14.39 -19.45 8.60
N HIS A 140 13.31 -19.96 9.21
CA HIS A 140 12.12 -19.17 9.51
C HIS A 140 12.47 -17.91 10.32
N GLY A 141 12.15 -16.72 9.78
CA GLY A 141 12.41 -15.43 10.41
C GLY A 141 13.86 -14.92 10.28
N ALA A 142 14.67 -15.60 9.47
CA ALA A 142 16.03 -15.25 9.13
C ALA A 142 16.33 -15.62 7.67
N GLU A 143 15.34 -15.55 6.79
CA GLU A 143 15.49 -15.86 5.38
C GLU A 143 16.44 -14.86 4.73
N GLU A 144 17.40 -15.39 3.98
CA GLU A 144 18.50 -14.61 3.44
C GLU A 144 18.94 -15.19 2.11
N MET A 145 19.22 -14.32 1.15
CA MET A 145 19.86 -14.64 -0.11
C MET A 145 21.14 -13.84 -0.23
N GLU A 146 22.25 -14.54 -0.52
CA GLU A 146 23.57 -13.95 -0.72
C GLU A 146 24.07 -14.28 -2.14
N LEU A 147 24.49 -13.25 -2.87
CA LEU A 147 25.18 -13.39 -4.16
C LEU A 147 26.69 -13.44 -3.98
N LYS A 148 27.39 -13.94 -4.99
CA LYS A 148 28.83 -13.77 -5.18
C LYS A 148 29.14 -12.26 -5.15
N GLY A 149 30.18 -11.90 -4.41
CA GLY A 149 30.51 -10.49 -4.12
C GLY A 149 29.85 -9.91 -2.87
N GLY A 150 29.06 -10.69 -2.12
CA GLY A 150 28.59 -10.32 -0.77
C GLY A 150 27.36 -9.41 -0.72
N ARG A 151 26.68 -9.21 -1.85
CA ARG A 151 25.37 -8.53 -1.93
C ARG A 151 24.30 -9.43 -1.35
N ARG A 152 23.44 -8.89 -0.48
CA ARG A 152 22.48 -9.69 0.30
C ARG A 152 21.08 -9.09 0.32
N PHE A 153 20.09 -9.97 0.31
CA PHE A 153 18.71 -9.66 0.63
C PHE A 153 18.28 -10.46 1.86
N VAL A 154 17.72 -9.78 2.85
CA VAL A 154 17.31 -10.39 4.12
C VAL A 154 15.84 -10.07 4.37
N VAL A 155 15.09 -11.06 4.82
CA VAL A 155 13.72 -10.90 5.31
C VAL A 155 13.73 -10.94 6.83
N LYS A 156 13.05 -9.98 7.47
CA LYS A 156 12.88 -9.95 8.93
C LYS A 156 11.45 -9.56 9.32
N ALA A 157 11.03 -9.99 10.50
CA ALA A 157 9.82 -9.46 11.14
C ALA A 157 10.05 -7.99 11.56
N ALA A 158 9.00 -7.16 11.46
CA ALA A 158 9.04 -5.73 11.82
C ALA A 158 9.66 -5.46 13.20
N ASN A 159 9.28 -6.22 14.22
CA ASN A 159 9.74 -6.00 15.61
C ASN A 159 11.23 -6.33 15.83
N ASN A 160 11.88 -7.03 14.89
CA ASN A 160 13.29 -7.44 14.96
C ASN A 160 14.13 -6.91 13.79
N ALA A 161 13.55 -6.10 12.89
CA ALA A 161 14.17 -5.67 11.64
C ALA A 161 15.47 -4.89 11.86
N SER A 162 15.56 -4.11 12.94
CA SER A 162 16.70 -3.22 13.22
C SER A 162 17.85 -3.86 14.01
N ARG A 163 17.63 -4.97 14.74
CA ARG A 163 18.67 -5.55 15.61
C ARG A 163 19.75 -6.26 14.80
N GLY A 164 21.00 -5.85 14.98
CA GLY A 164 22.18 -6.48 14.39
C GLY A 164 22.38 -6.25 12.89
N ILE A 165 21.62 -5.34 12.29
CA ILE A 165 21.80 -4.90 10.89
C ILE A 165 22.34 -3.47 10.89
N SER A 166 23.42 -3.25 10.15
CA SER A 166 24.01 -1.93 9.96
C SER A 166 24.09 -1.61 8.48
N ALA A 167 23.74 -0.37 8.13
CA ALA A 167 23.88 0.22 6.80
C ALA A 167 23.19 -0.55 5.64
N PRO A 168 21.92 -0.98 5.76
CA PRO A 168 21.20 -1.44 4.58
C PRO A 168 21.09 -0.29 3.57
N SER A 169 21.36 -0.61 2.30
CA SER A 169 21.17 0.30 1.16
C SER A 169 19.69 0.60 0.96
N THR A 170 18.84 -0.42 1.10
CA THR A 170 17.40 -0.29 0.84
C THR A 170 16.59 -1.03 1.89
N ILE A 171 15.49 -0.44 2.34
CA ILE A 171 14.48 -1.09 3.20
C ILE A 171 13.14 -1.10 2.47
N HIS A 172 12.49 -2.27 2.41
CA HIS A 172 11.18 -2.51 1.83
C HIS A 172 10.18 -2.83 2.93
N LEU A 173 9.14 -2.01 3.08
CA LEU A 173 8.05 -2.21 4.04
C LEU A 173 6.77 -2.53 3.30
N ASP A 174 6.28 -3.75 3.47
CA ASP A 174 5.02 -4.18 2.88
C ASP A 174 3.87 -4.05 3.89
N GLU A 175 2.65 -3.83 3.39
CA GLU A 175 1.45 -3.57 4.17
C GLU A 175 1.64 -2.45 5.22
N LEU A 176 2.12 -1.28 4.78
CA LEU A 176 2.41 -0.14 5.68
C LEU A 176 1.18 0.29 6.53
N ARG A 177 -0.03 0.07 6.01
CA ARG A 177 -1.29 0.31 6.75
C ARG A 177 -1.40 -0.43 8.09
N GLU A 178 -0.66 -1.53 8.27
CA GLU A 178 -0.67 -2.33 9.50
C GLU A 178 0.28 -1.78 10.58
N TYR A 179 1.10 -0.78 10.27
CA TYR A 179 2.03 -0.18 11.23
C TYR A 179 1.30 0.85 12.11
N LYS A 180 1.00 0.43 13.34
CA LYS A 180 0.21 1.18 14.33
C LYS A 180 1.04 2.02 15.30
N ASP A 181 2.37 1.93 15.24
CA ASP A 181 3.30 2.69 16.07
C ASP A 181 4.50 3.21 15.26
N GLU A 182 5.26 4.12 15.88
CA GLU A 182 6.44 4.75 15.28
C GLU A 182 7.75 4.05 15.59
N ASP A 183 7.75 3.10 16.52
CA ASP A 183 8.97 2.50 17.04
C ASP A 183 9.62 1.63 15.96
N ALA A 184 8.84 0.77 15.31
CA ALA A 184 9.33 -0.07 14.22
C ALA A 184 9.87 0.78 13.06
N TRP A 185 9.12 1.80 12.64
CA TRP A 185 9.49 2.72 11.57
C TRP A 185 10.79 3.48 11.86
N SER A 186 10.87 4.11 13.04
CA SER A 186 12.00 4.92 13.46
C SER A 186 13.26 4.07 13.60
N SER A 187 13.14 2.89 14.22
CA SER A 187 14.24 1.96 14.40
C SER A 187 14.85 1.52 13.06
N MET A 188 14.01 1.22 12.06
CA MET A 188 14.48 0.88 10.71
C MET A 188 15.22 2.05 10.05
N ARG A 189 14.70 3.27 10.14
CA ARG A 189 15.35 4.47 9.58
C ARG A 189 16.73 4.72 10.18
N TYR A 190 16.91 4.52 11.49
CA TYR A 190 18.20 4.70 12.14
C TYR A 190 19.27 3.71 11.66
N THR A 191 18.89 2.47 11.31
CA THR A 191 19.86 1.48 10.79
C THR A 191 20.50 1.91 9.46
N MET A 192 19.83 2.78 8.71
CA MET A 192 20.30 3.26 7.40
C MET A 192 21.29 4.41 7.47
N MET A 193 21.53 5.00 8.65
CA MET A 193 22.33 6.23 8.79
C MET A 193 23.75 6.14 8.22
N ALA A 194 24.36 4.95 8.31
CA ALA A 194 25.71 4.69 7.77
C ALA A 194 25.70 4.29 6.28
N SER A 195 24.54 4.18 5.65
CA SER A 195 24.42 3.85 4.23
C SER A 195 24.78 5.05 3.35
N LYS A 196 25.57 4.79 2.29
CA LYS A 196 26.02 5.85 1.36
C LYS A 196 24.88 6.49 0.57
N ASN A 197 23.88 5.68 0.19
CA ASN A 197 22.75 6.13 -0.61
C ASN A 197 21.46 5.38 -0.19
N PRO A 198 20.91 5.68 1.00
CA PRO A 198 19.79 4.95 1.55
C PRO A 198 18.51 5.23 0.77
N GLN A 199 17.70 4.20 0.56
CA GLN A 199 16.33 4.32 0.04
C GLN A 199 15.34 3.48 0.85
N VAL A 200 14.20 4.04 1.18
CA VAL A 200 13.08 3.33 1.81
C VAL A 200 11.96 3.25 0.80
N TRP A 201 11.45 2.05 0.59
CA TRP A 201 10.25 1.78 -0.17
C TRP A 201 9.16 1.27 0.76
N THR A 202 7.97 1.84 0.61
CA THR A 202 6.78 1.40 1.33
C THR A 202 5.70 1.03 0.33
N TYR A 203 5.02 -0.07 0.59
CA TYR A 203 3.97 -0.63 -0.26
C TYR A 203 2.73 -0.79 0.59
N SER A 204 1.60 -0.28 0.11
CA SER A 204 0.36 -0.37 0.87
C SER A 204 -0.88 -0.35 -0.01
N ASN A 205 -1.99 -0.70 0.61
CA ASN A 205 -3.30 -0.20 0.22
C ASN A 205 -3.71 0.94 1.19
N ALA A 206 -4.82 1.61 0.90
CA ALA A 206 -5.45 2.51 1.86
C ALA A 206 -5.65 1.81 3.22
N GLY A 207 -5.46 2.61 4.26
CA GLY A 207 -5.61 2.21 5.65
C GLY A 207 -6.81 2.88 6.31
N ASP A 208 -6.80 2.87 7.63
CA ASP A 208 -7.75 3.61 8.49
C ASP A 208 -7.01 4.60 9.39
N GLN A 209 -7.74 5.20 10.34
CA GLN A 209 -7.18 6.11 11.33
C GLN A 209 -6.01 5.52 12.16
N HIS A 210 -5.92 4.19 12.29
CA HIS A 210 -4.86 3.52 13.03
C HIS A 210 -3.59 3.26 12.20
N SER A 211 -3.61 3.52 10.89
CA SER A 211 -2.46 3.42 10.00
C SER A 211 -1.49 4.59 10.16
N VAL A 212 -0.92 4.76 11.36
CA VAL A 212 -0.17 5.95 11.80
C VAL A 212 0.89 6.38 10.79
N ILE A 213 1.77 5.46 10.36
CA ILE A 213 2.87 5.82 9.45
C ILE A 213 2.36 6.12 8.05
N LEU A 214 1.43 5.30 7.53
CA LEU A 214 0.86 5.52 6.21
C LEU A 214 0.17 6.89 6.12
N ASN A 215 -0.61 7.26 7.15
CA ASN A 215 -1.34 8.52 7.18
C ASN A 215 -0.38 9.72 7.19
N LYS A 216 0.68 9.67 8.02
CA LYS A 216 1.74 10.70 8.01
C LYS A 216 2.43 10.83 6.66
N LEU A 217 2.74 9.70 6.00
CA LEU A 217 3.38 9.73 4.69
C LEU A 217 2.44 10.26 3.60
N ARG A 218 1.15 9.95 3.68
CA ARG A 218 0.13 10.47 2.77
C ARG A 218 -0.01 11.98 2.92
N GLU A 219 -0.13 12.49 4.14
CA GLU A 219 -0.19 13.94 4.41
C GLU A 219 1.03 14.65 3.82
N ARG A 220 2.23 14.09 4.04
CA ARG A 220 3.47 14.62 3.46
C ARG A 220 3.47 14.56 1.93
N GLY A 221 3.02 13.46 1.31
CA GLY A 221 2.92 13.31 -0.13
C GLY A 221 1.94 14.30 -0.77
N LEU A 222 0.78 14.50 -0.14
CA LEU A 222 -0.20 15.53 -0.52
C LEU A 222 0.40 16.94 -0.41
N ALA A 223 1.10 17.25 0.68
CA ALA A 223 1.76 18.55 0.84
C ALA A 223 2.87 18.76 -0.20
N ALA A 224 3.66 17.72 -0.50
CA ALA A 224 4.74 17.76 -1.49
C ALA A 224 4.24 18.09 -2.91
N SER A 225 2.99 17.74 -3.25
CA SER A 225 2.37 18.12 -4.54
C SER A 225 2.35 19.65 -4.77
N THR A 226 2.39 20.43 -3.69
CA THR A 226 2.42 21.90 -3.71
C THR A 226 3.75 22.49 -3.23
N ASN A 227 4.68 21.64 -2.77
CA ASN A 227 5.99 22.04 -2.25
C ASN A 227 7.13 21.25 -2.92
N PRO A 228 7.78 21.82 -3.95
CA PRO A 228 8.87 21.18 -4.68
C PRO A 228 10.12 20.87 -3.86
N SER A 229 10.27 21.42 -2.64
CA SER A 229 11.43 21.14 -1.78
C SER A 229 11.36 19.78 -1.07
N ASP A 230 10.17 19.19 -0.96
CA ASP A 230 10.01 17.87 -0.39
C ASP A 230 10.18 16.80 -1.47
N THR A 231 11.23 15.99 -1.35
CA THR A 231 11.58 14.98 -2.35
C THR A 231 10.96 13.61 -2.10
N ILE A 232 9.95 13.48 -1.23
CA ILE A 232 9.20 12.22 -1.08
C ILE A 232 8.68 11.76 -2.46
N GLY A 233 8.81 10.47 -2.78
CA GLY A 233 8.18 9.88 -3.96
C GLY A 233 6.84 9.25 -3.56
N TRP A 234 5.75 10.00 -3.62
CA TRP A 234 4.41 9.48 -3.37
C TRP A 234 3.77 9.06 -4.69
N PHE A 235 3.19 7.85 -4.75
CA PHE A 235 2.47 7.33 -5.92
C PHE A 235 1.20 6.62 -5.46
N GLU A 236 0.04 7.23 -5.66
CA GLU A 236 -1.25 6.74 -5.18
C GLU A 236 -2.26 6.57 -6.32
N TRP A 237 -2.67 5.32 -6.55
CA TRP A 237 -3.85 4.96 -7.34
C TRP A 237 -5.00 4.71 -6.37
N SER A 238 -5.82 5.73 -6.20
CA SER A 238 -7.06 5.68 -5.43
C SER A 238 -8.19 6.29 -6.25
N ALA A 239 -9.41 5.84 -6.00
CA ALA A 239 -10.59 6.57 -6.47
C ALA A 239 -10.62 7.98 -5.86
N GLU A 240 -11.42 8.87 -6.44
CA GLU A 240 -11.69 10.17 -5.79
C GLU A 240 -12.38 9.95 -4.44
N PRO A 241 -12.10 10.78 -3.42
CA PRO A 241 -12.85 10.76 -2.17
C PRO A 241 -14.36 10.74 -2.42
N ASP A 242 -15.08 9.99 -1.60
CA ASP A 242 -16.54 9.84 -1.68
C ASP A 242 -17.09 9.23 -2.99
N SER A 243 -16.21 8.72 -3.87
CA SER A 243 -16.64 7.98 -5.06
C SER A 243 -17.55 6.82 -4.66
N PRO A 244 -18.78 6.75 -5.20
CA PRO A 244 -19.67 5.65 -4.87
C PRO A 244 -19.26 4.39 -5.64
N ILE A 245 -19.52 3.23 -5.07
CA ILE A 245 -19.31 1.92 -5.73
C ILE A 245 -20.19 1.80 -6.97
N THR A 246 -21.45 2.25 -6.84
CA THR A 246 -22.44 2.32 -7.93
C THR A 246 -22.84 3.76 -8.17
N LEU A 247 -22.98 4.13 -9.44
CA LEU A 247 -23.50 5.44 -9.85
C LEU A 247 -24.99 5.56 -9.48
N PRO A 248 -25.54 6.79 -9.42
CA PRO A 248 -26.99 6.99 -9.21
C PRO A 248 -27.89 6.25 -10.21
N SER A 249 -27.36 5.88 -11.37
CA SER A 249 -28.04 5.06 -12.38
C SER A 249 -28.16 3.57 -12.01
N GLY A 250 -27.56 3.13 -10.90
CA GLY A 250 -27.45 1.73 -10.50
C GLY A 250 -26.33 0.95 -11.19
N LYS A 251 -25.57 1.59 -12.10
CA LYS A 251 -24.43 0.97 -12.79
C LYS A 251 -23.16 1.03 -11.94
N ILE A 252 -22.26 0.08 -12.14
CA ILE A 252 -20.93 0.07 -11.51
C ILE A 252 -20.14 1.33 -11.90
N ASN A 253 -19.49 1.95 -10.93
CA ASN A 253 -18.61 3.11 -11.16
C ASN A 253 -17.24 2.69 -11.68
N TRP A 254 -17.20 2.18 -12.91
CA TRP A 254 -15.98 1.63 -13.52
C TRP A 254 -14.80 2.60 -13.57
N SER A 255 -15.04 3.91 -13.70
CA SER A 255 -13.97 4.91 -13.68
C SER A 255 -13.27 4.97 -12.32
N ALA A 256 -14.00 4.91 -11.22
CA ALA A 256 -13.41 4.89 -9.88
C ALA A 256 -12.60 3.60 -9.64
N PHE A 257 -13.11 2.46 -10.10
CA PHE A 257 -12.36 1.19 -10.06
C PHE A 257 -11.09 1.24 -10.92
N ALA A 258 -11.18 1.71 -12.17
CA ALA A 258 -10.04 1.82 -13.07
C ALA A 258 -8.95 2.76 -12.52
N GLN A 259 -9.33 3.86 -11.87
CA GLN A 259 -8.41 4.81 -11.24
C GLN A 259 -7.60 4.17 -10.10
N ALA A 260 -8.22 3.28 -9.31
CA ALA A 260 -7.57 2.60 -8.19
C ALA A 260 -6.82 1.32 -8.59
N ASN A 261 -7.17 0.74 -9.74
CA ASN A 261 -6.70 -0.56 -10.20
C ASN A 261 -5.97 -0.47 -11.55
N PRO A 262 -4.69 -0.05 -11.56
CA PRO A 262 -3.95 0.13 -12.80
C PRO A 262 -3.65 -1.18 -13.55
N SER A 263 -3.93 -2.35 -12.95
CA SER A 263 -3.79 -3.66 -13.59
C SER A 263 -5.10 -4.23 -14.15
N LEU A 264 -6.21 -3.50 -14.03
CA LEU A 264 -7.52 -3.88 -14.58
C LEU A 264 -7.44 -4.03 -16.11
N GLY A 265 -7.92 -5.15 -16.62
CA GLY A 265 -7.87 -5.48 -18.05
C GLY A 265 -6.48 -5.93 -18.53
N ILE A 266 -5.50 -6.05 -17.63
CA ILE A 266 -4.17 -6.59 -17.93
C ILE A 266 -3.99 -7.93 -17.21
N THR A 267 -3.77 -7.90 -15.90
CA THR A 267 -3.62 -9.10 -15.06
C THR A 267 -4.84 -9.35 -14.18
N MET A 268 -5.74 -8.37 -14.07
CA MET A 268 -6.99 -8.50 -13.32
C MET A 268 -8.20 -8.45 -14.27
N HIS A 269 -9.01 -9.51 -14.29
CA HIS A 269 -10.25 -9.53 -15.07
C HIS A 269 -11.30 -8.60 -14.45
N PRO A 270 -12.10 -7.87 -15.27
CA PRO A 270 -13.27 -7.14 -14.79
C PRO A 270 -14.26 -7.98 -13.96
N ASP A 271 -14.47 -9.26 -14.31
CA ASP A 271 -15.37 -10.13 -13.54
C ASP A 271 -14.90 -10.39 -12.12
N ASN A 272 -13.59 -10.37 -11.86
CA ASN A 272 -13.07 -10.50 -10.50
C ASN A 272 -13.49 -9.30 -9.64
N LEU A 273 -13.61 -8.10 -10.24
CA LEU A 273 -14.16 -6.92 -9.55
C LEU A 273 -15.66 -7.04 -9.34
N LYS A 274 -16.40 -7.51 -10.34
CA LYS A 274 -17.86 -7.73 -10.22
C LYS A 274 -18.19 -8.74 -9.12
N ALA A 275 -17.34 -9.76 -8.92
CA ALA A 275 -17.54 -10.78 -7.90
C ALA A 275 -17.48 -10.22 -6.46
N VAL A 276 -16.73 -9.14 -6.23
CA VAL A 276 -16.51 -8.55 -4.90
C VAL A 276 -17.29 -7.26 -4.67
N ILE A 277 -17.99 -6.72 -5.68
CA ILE A 277 -18.64 -5.41 -5.58
C ILE A 277 -19.80 -5.36 -4.56
N ASN A 278 -20.38 -6.52 -4.25
CA ASN A 278 -21.47 -6.67 -3.29
C ASN A 278 -20.97 -7.00 -1.87
N ASP A 279 -19.65 -7.06 -1.66
CA ASP A 279 -19.07 -7.14 -0.32
C ASP A 279 -19.39 -5.86 0.49
N PRO A 280 -19.22 -5.87 1.83
CA PRO A 280 -19.48 -4.68 2.64
C PRO A 280 -18.83 -3.41 2.06
N PRO A 281 -19.55 -2.29 1.95
CA PRO A 281 -19.08 -1.11 1.21
C PRO A 281 -17.71 -0.59 1.66
N ASP A 282 -17.42 -0.61 2.96
CA ASP A 282 -16.13 -0.14 3.50
C ASP A 282 -14.97 -1.05 3.06
N ILE A 283 -15.22 -2.36 2.97
CA ILE A 283 -14.23 -3.32 2.46
C ILE A 283 -13.98 -3.08 0.98
N VAL A 284 -15.02 -2.87 0.17
CA VAL A 284 -14.85 -2.59 -1.27
C VAL A 284 -14.11 -1.27 -1.48
N LYS A 285 -14.49 -0.23 -0.75
CA LYS A 285 -13.86 1.09 -0.81
C LYS A 285 -12.37 1.00 -0.46
N THR A 286 -12.01 0.33 0.62
CA THR A 286 -10.59 0.20 1.00
C THR A 286 -9.85 -0.79 0.12
N GLU A 287 -10.35 -2.01 -0.04
CA GLU A 287 -9.58 -3.09 -0.67
C GLU A 287 -9.50 -2.99 -2.18
N VAL A 288 -10.50 -2.38 -2.81
CA VAL A 288 -10.67 -2.35 -4.26
C VAL A 288 -10.62 -0.94 -4.82
N MET A 289 -11.14 0.08 -4.11
CA MET A 289 -11.07 1.48 -4.55
C MET A 289 -9.90 2.27 -3.93
N CYS A 290 -9.13 1.63 -3.03
CA CYS A 290 -8.01 2.25 -2.31
C CYS A 290 -8.41 3.58 -1.63
N LEU A 291 -9.60 3.59 -1.01
CA LEU A 291 -10.11 4.71 -0.24
C LEU A 291 -9.86 4.52 1.26
N TRP A 292 -9.45 5.61 1.90
CA TRP A 292 -9.36 5.68 3.35
C TRP A 292 -10.78 5.70 3.92
N VAL A 293 -10.98 4.91 4.97
CA VAL A 293 -12.23 4.82 5.71
C VAL A 293 -11.93 5.06 7.19
N ASP A 294 -12.91 5.54 7.95
CA ASP A 294 -12.73 5.77 9.39
C ASP A 294 -12.39 4.47 10.12
N THR A 295 -12.92 3.33 9.66
CA THR A 295 -12.58 1.99 10.16
C THR A 295 -12.80 0.95 9.07
N ILE A 296 -11.81 0.08 8.82
CA ILE A 296 -11.88 -0.96 7.76
C ILE A 296 -12.99 -1.99 8.03
N ASN A 297 -13.32 -2.21 9.30
CA ASN A 297 -14.45 -3.01 9.76
C ASN A 297 -15.28 -2.19 10.75
N SER A 298 -16.19 -1.36 10.24
CA SER A 298 -17.14 -0.70 11.14
C SER A 298 -18.05 -1.74 11.79
N ALA A 299 -18.28 -1.62 13.10
CA ALA A 299 -19.25 -2.44 13.81
C ALA A 299 -20.70 -2.14 13.34
N ILE A 300 -20.92 -0.96 12.77
CA ILE A 300 -22.21 -0.51 12.25
C ILE A 300 -22.01 -0.04 10.80
N ASP A 301 -22.71 -0.69 9.86
CA ASP A 301 -22.68 -0.31 8.44
C ASP A 301 -23.10 1.15 8.24
N ALA A 302 -22.29 1.92 7.50
CA ALA A 302 -22.50 3.36 7.32
C ALA A 302 -23.81 3.69 6.57
N GLN A 303 -24.23 2.84 5.62
CA GLN A 303 -25.50 3.06 4.92
C GLN A 303 -26.68 2.78 5.84
N LYS A 304 -26.65 1.70 6.64
CA LYS A 304 -27.66 1.43 7.67
C LYS A 304 -27.71 2.53 8.71
N TRP A 305 -26.55 3.06 9.11
CA TRP A 305 -26.48 4.20 10.03
C TRP A 305 -27.13 5.46 9.44
N ALA A 306 -26.82 5.79 8.18
CA ALA A 306 -27.46 6.91 7.50
C ALA A 306 -28.98 6.72 7.36
N LEU A 307 -29.45 5.49 7.12
CA LEU A 307 -30.88 5.16 7.11
C LEU A 307 -31.55 5.28 8.47
N CYS A 308 -30.79 5.24 9.58
CA CYS A 308 -31.29 5.46 10.93
C CYS A 308 -31.45 6.95 11.28
N GLN A 309 -31.04 7.88 10.40
CA GLN A 309 -31.22 9.31 10.65
C GLN A 309 -32.71 9.65 10.64
N THR A 310 -33.20 10.12 11.79
CA THR A 310 -34.57 10.64 11.93
C THR A 310 -34.51 12.10 12.38
N ASP A 311 -35.63 12.82 12.21
CA ASP A 311 -35.78 14.09 12.91
C ASP A 311 -35.65 13.86 14.42
N PRO A 312 -35.04 14.79 15.17
CA PRO A 312 -34.90 14.66 16.61
C PRO A 312 -36.28 14.48 17.26
N ILE A 313 -36.52 13.33 17.89
CA ILE A 313 -37.73 13.11 18.69
C ILE A 313 -37.47 13.72 20.07
N PRO A 314 -38.23 14.74 20.50
CA PRO A 314 -38.04 15.34 21.82
C PRO A 314 -38.23 14.29 22.92
N LEU A 315 -37.38 14.35 23.94
CA LEU A 315 -37.53 13.52 25.13
C LEU A 315 -38.82 13.90 25.86
N ASP A 316 -39.65 12.90 26.17
CA ASP A 316 -40.86 13.08 26.97
C ASP A 316 -40.48 13.13 28.46
N PRO A 317 -40.70 14.25 29.16
CA PRO A 317 -40.29 14.41 30.56
C PRO A 317 -40.97 13.43 31.53
N HIS A 318 -42.07 12.81 31.10
CA HIS A 318 -42.84 11.86 31.92
C HIS A 318 -42.45 10.40 31.67
N LYS A 319 -41.55 10.12 30.72
CA LYS A 319 -41.08 8.78 30.41
C LYS A 319 -39.72 8.49 31.01
N GLU A 320 -39.51 7.22 31.33
CA GLU A 320 -38.21 6.72 31.75
C GLU A 320 -37.16 7.00 30.66
N THR A 321 -36.06 7.63 31.08
CA THR A 321 -34.97 8.05 30.21
C THR A 321 -33.67 7.46 30.74
N TRP A 322 -32.95 6.75 29.88
CA TRP A 322 -31.61 6.25 30.20
C TRP A 322 -30.57 7.19 29.59
N PHE A 323 -29.55 7.51 30.36
CA PHE A 323 -28.45 8.35 29.92
C PHE A 323 -27.18 7.53 29.80
N GLY A 324 -26.44 7.73 28.72
CA GLY A 324 -25.07 7.24 28.53
C GLY A 324 -24.12 8.43 28.56
N LEU A 325 -23.14 8.39 29.45
CA LEU A 325 -22.09 9.40 29.53
C LEU A 325 -20.75 8.73 29.29
N ASP A 326 -20.01 9.24 28.30
CA ASP A 326 -18.62 8.87 28.06
C ASP A 326 -17.73 10.12 28.16
N LEU A 327 -16.59 9.97 28.82
CA LEU A 327 -15.63 11.05 29.05
C LEU A 327 -14.24 10.57 28.67
N SER A 328 -13.49 11.42 27.96
CA SER A 328 -12.08 11.15 27.71
C SER A 328 -11.32 10.99 29.03
N PRO A 329 -10.24 10.18 29.09
CA PRO A 329 -9.46 10.01 30.33
C PRO A 329 -8.93 11.32 30.91
N ASP A 330 -8.61 12.30 30.06
CA ASP A 330 -8.18 13.64 30.44
C ASP A 330 -9.34 14.63 30.67
N ARG A 331 -10.59 14.18 30.49
CA ARG A 331 -11.85 14.91 30.65
C ARG A 331 -12.00 16.17 29.80
N LYS A 332 -11.22 16.30 28.73
CA LYS A 332 -11.37 17.42 27.80
C LYS A 332 -12.53 17.23 26.84
N PHE A 333 -12.95 16.00 26.61
CA PHE A 333 -14.06 15.65 25.75
C PHE A 333 -15.07 14.80 26.50
N GLY A 334 -16.34 14.98 26.15
CA GLY A 334 -17.43 14.19 26.70
C GLY A 334 -18.57 14.06 25.70
N ALA A 335 -19.22 12.91 25.71
CA ALA A 335 -20.44 12.65 24.98
C ALA A 335 -21.54 12.25 25.97
N LEU A 336 -22.67 12.93 25.91
CA LEU A 336 -23.88 12.57 26.66
C LEU A 336 -24.95 12.21 25.63
N VAL A 337 -25.50 11.01 25.76
CA VAL A 337 -26.63 10.54 24.97
C VAL A 337 -27.78 10.20 25.90
N ALA A 338 -29.01 10.41 25.43
CA ALA A 338 -30.22 10.02 26.11
C ALA A 338 -31.04 9.06 25.24
N THR A 339 -31.69 8.07 25.86
CA THR A 339 -32.60 7.16 25.15
C THR A 339 -33.90 6.96 25.91
N GLN A 340 -34.99 6.83 25.16
CA GLN A 340 -36.31 6.46 25.65
C GLN A 340 -36.86 5.32 24.80
N LYS A 341 -37.57 4.39 25.45
CA LYS A 341 -38.28 3.29 24.77
C LYS A 341 -39.52 3.87 24.08
N LEU A 342 -39.59 3.66 22.77
CA LEU A 342 -40.77 3.93 21.95
C LEU A 342 -41.72 2.72 21.98
N SER A 343 -42.82 2.78 21.22
CA SER A 343 -43.73 1.64 21.09
C SER A 343 -43.01 0.39 20.54
N GLY A 344 -43.19 -0.75 21.21
CA GLY A 344 -42.55 -2.02 20.85
C GLY A 344 -41.09 -2.10 21.33
N GLU A 345 -40.23 -2.80 20.59
CA GLU A 345 -38.77 -2.89 20.86
C GLU A 345 -37.98 -1.81 20.12
N ARG A 346 -38.50 -0.58 20.08
CA ARG A 346 -37.87 0.57 19.44
C ARG A 346 -37.37 1.56 20.49
N PHE A 347 -36.23 2.17 20.23
CA PHE A 347 -35.63 3.17 21.10
C PHE A 347 -35.27 4.40 20.27
N ASN A 348 -35.44 5.58 20.87
CA ASN A 348 -34.96 6.83 20.30
C ASN A 348 -33.66 7.21 21.00
N LEU A 349 -32.65 7.68 20.26
CA LEU A 349 -31.39 8.18 20.80
C LEU A 349 -31.28 9.67 20.47
N VAL A 350 -31.03 10.50 21.48
CA VAL A 350 -30.84 11.96 21.38
C VAL A 350 -29.47 12.36 21.88
#